data_AF-A0A8T3P3C4-F1
#
_entry.id   AF-A0A8T3P3C4-F1
#
_cell.length_a   1.000
_cell.length_b   1.000
_cell.length_c   1.000
_cell.angle_alpha   90.00
_cell.angle_beta   90.00
_cell.angle_gamma   90.00
#
_symmetry.space_group_name_H-M   'P 1'
#
loop_
_entity.id
_entity.type
_entity.pdbx_description
1 polymer ?
#
loop_
_entity_poly.entity_id
_entity_poly.type
_entity_poly.pdbx_seq_one_letter_code
_entity_poly.pdbx_strand_id
1 'polypeptide(L)'
;MNIRPIGNLGIVTLAGALAAGCVTTPADNPAVSQAQRAYNSAVNDAQIVEAAPFALREAEDALRTAERLAAAGAEQDDIDHHGYIAEQRVAIARELAELEASETEIMRAEGERQQILLEARTQDMQRATELAEQQRERAEEQARAADMARLEAEQARDEA
;
A
#
# COMPACT_ATOMS: atom_id res chain seq x y z
N MET A 1 -78.81 33.14 -52.77
CA MET A 1 -78.16 32.99 -54.09
C MET A 1 -76.67 33.21 -53.86
N ASN A 2 -75.76 32.24 -53.84
CA ASN A 2 -75.77 30.83 -54.18
C ASN A 2 -74.82 30.08 -53.24
N ILE A 3 -75.26 28.92 -52.78
CA ILE A 3 -74.49 27.86 -52.12
C ILE A 3 -74.19 26.83 -53.20
N ARG A 4 -72.96 26.26 -53.26
CA ARG A 4 -72.62 24.93 -53.84
C ARG A 4 -71.09 24.64 -53.89
N PRO A 5 -70.61 23.38 -54.00
CA PRO A 5 -70.42 22.45 -52.86
C PRO A 5 -69.09 21.63 -52.88
N ILE A 6 -68.81 21.00 -51.74
CA ILE A 6 -68.26 19.65 -51.48
C ILE A 6 -67.28 19.02 -52.50
N GLY A 7 -66.06 18.73 -52.02
CA GLY A 7 -65.17 17.69 -52.56
C GLY A 7 -64.45 16.97 -51.41
N ASN A 8 -64.85 15.73 -51.13
CA ASN A 8 -64.20 14.78 -50.23
C ASN A 8 -62.74 14.51 -50.65
N LEU A 9 -61.78 14.44 -49.72
CA LEU A 9 -60.80 13.34 -49.59
C LEU A 9 -59.81 13.61 -48.46
N GLY A 10 -59.52 12.58 -47.65
CA GLY A 10 -58.30 12.52 -46.86
C GLY A 10 -58.49 12.34 -45.36
N ILE A 11 -58.94 11.14 -44.95
CA ILE A 11 -58.67 10.64 -43.60
C ILE A 11 -57.15 10.44 -43.52
N VAL A 12 -56.46 11.32 -42.80
CA VAL A 12 -55.09 11.09 -42.34
C VAL A 12 -55.18 10.65 -40.88
N THR A 13 -55.22 9.35 -40.67
CA THR A 13 -55.06 8.73 -39.36
C THR A 13 -53.62 8.95 -38.90
N LEU A 14 -53.42 9.99 -38.10
CA LEU A 14 -52.18 10.23 -37.37
C LEU A 14 -52.12 9.25 -36.19
N ALA A 15 -51.59 8.05 -36.46
CA ALA A 15 -51.21 7.10 -35.42
C ALA A 15 -49.98 7.64 -34.69
N GLY A 16 -50.23 8.49 -33.67
CA GLY A 16 -49.24 8.85 -32.67
C GLY A 16 -48.96 7.63 -31.79
N ALA A 17 -47.97 6.83 -32.15
CA ALA A 17 -47.37 5.86 -31.25
C ALA A 17 -46.65 6.63 -30.15
N LEU A 18 -47.36 6.93 -29.05
CA LEU A 18 -46.77 7.25 -27.77
C LEU A 18 -46.09 5.98 -27.26
N ALA A 19 -44.87 5.73 -27.73
CA ALA A 19 -43.93 4.91 -26.99
C ALA A 19 -43.50 5.71 -25.77
N ALA A 20 -44.33 5.67 -24.72
CA ALA A 20 -43.85 5.93 -23.37
C ALA A 20 -42.84 4.83 -23.07
N GLY A 21 -41.57 5.11 -23.35
CA GLY A 21 -40.47 4.27 -22.95
C GLY A 21 -40.47 4.19 -21.42
N CYS A 22 -40.95 3.08 -20.88
CA CYS A 22 -40.59 2.62 -19.56
C CYS A 22 -39.10 2.25 -19.58
N VAL A 23 -38.21 3.25 -19.61
CA VAL A 23 -36.86 3.06 -19.08
C VAL A 23 -36.94 3.55 -17.65
N THR A 24 -37.27 2.63 -16.75
CA THR A 24 -37.04 2.83 -15.32
C THR A 24 -35.55 2.59 -15.08
N THR A 25 -34.69 3.41 -15.68
CA THR A 25 -33.35 3.58 -15.13
C THR A 25 -33.57 4.33 -13.81
N PRO A 26 -33.17 3.76 -12.66
CA PRO A 26 -33.05 4.56 -11.44
C PRO A 26 -32.25 5.79 -11.83
N ALA A 27 -32.69 6.98 -11.41
CA ALA A 27 -31.91 8.19 -11.64
C ALA A 27 -30.47 7.89 -11.19
N ASP A 28 -29.51 7.97 -12.12
CA ASP A 28 -28.09 7.71 -11.84
C ASP A 28 -27.66 8.67 -10.73
N ASN A 29 -27.64 8.19 -9.49
CA ASN A 29 -27.18 9.00 -8.38
C ASN A 29 -25.64 9.10 -8.50
N PRO A 30 -25.09 10.32 -8.52
CA PRO A 30 -23.65 10.52 -8.75
C PRO A 30 -22.79 9.87 -7.67
N ALA A 31 -23.22 9.88 -6.40
CA ALA A 31 -22.50 9.27 -5.28
C ALA A 31 -22.43 7.74 -5.42
N VAL A 32 -23.52 7.08 -5.83
CA VAL A 32 -23.50 5.63 -6.12
C VAL A 32 -22.51 5.31 -7.24
N SER A 33 -22.55 6.10 -8.33
CA SER A 33 -21.65 5.88 -9.47
C SER A 33 -20.17 6.07 -9.09
N GLN A 34 -19.87 7.02 -8.21
CA GLN A 34 -18.53 7.34 -7.76
C GLN A 34 -18.01 6.29 -6.79
N ALA A 35 -18.81 5.91 -5.81
CA ALA A 35 -18.54 4.79 -4.91
C ALA A 35 -18.30 3.49 -5.67
N GLN A 36 -19.09 3.17 -6.70
CA GLN A 36 -18.87 1.99 -7.54
C GLN A 36 -17.51 2.03 -8.24
N ARG A 37 -17.12 3.17 -8.82
CA ARG A 37 -15.81 3.31 -9.48
C ARG A 37 -14.67 3.18 -8.47
N ALA A 38 -14.80 3.81 -7.31
CA ALA A 38 -13.80 3.73 -6.24
C ALA A 38 -13.64 2.28 -5.74
N TYR A 39 -14.74 1.61 -5.43
CA TYR A 39 -14.76 0.22 -4.98
C TYR A 39 -14.16 -0.72 -6.04
N ASN A 40 -14.61 -0.62 -7.29
CA ASN A 40 -14.10 -1.44 -8.38
C ASN A 40 -12.60 -1.22 -8.60
N SER A 41 -12.13 0.03 -8.52
CA SER A 41 -10.69 0.31 -8.61
C SER A 41 -9.92 -0.36 -7.47
N ALA A 42 -10.45 -0.37 -6.26
CA ALA A 42 -9.78 -0.91 -5.08
C ALA A 42 -9.74 -2.44 -5.04
N VAL A 43 -10.84 -3.12 -5.40
CA VAL A 43 -10.87 -4.59 -5.41
C VAL A 43 -10.09 -5.22 -6.57
N ASN A 44 -9.72 -4.44 -7.58
CA ASN A 44 -8.85 -4.87 -8.67
C ASN A 44 -7.35 -4.60 -8.38
N ASP A 45 -7.05 -3.95 -7.26
CA ASP A 45 -5.68 -3.75 -6.79
C ASP A 45 -5.34 -4.82 -5.75
N ALA A 46 -4.41 -5.72 -6.10
CA ALA A 46 -4.01 -6.81 -5.23
C ALA A 46 -3.41 -6.33 -3.90
N GLN A 47 -2.68 -5.21 -3.90
CA GLN A 47 -2.07 -4.67 -2.68
C GLN A 47 -3.15 -4.17 -1.72
N ILE A 48 -4.19 -3.52 -2.23
CA ILE A 48 -5.31 -3.06 -1.42
C ILE A 48 -6.13 -4.23 -0.88
N VAL A 49 -6.35 -5.26 -1.70
CA VAL A 49 -7.10 -6.47 -1.30
C VAL A 49 -6.39 -7.23 -0.18
N GLU A 50 -5.07 -7.36 -0.27
CA GLU A 50 -4.26 -8.03 0.76
C GLU A 50 -4.20 -7.21 2.06
N ALA A 51 -3.92 -5.91 1.96
CA ALA A 51 -3.73 -5.04 3.12
C ALA A 51 -5.01 -4.71 3.89
N ALA A 52 -6.14 -4.59 3.18
CA ALA A 52 -7.34 -3.98 3.74
C ALA A 52 -8.66 -4.74 3.49
N PRO A 53 -8.72 -6.07 3.69
CA PRO A 53 -9.92 -6.86 3.39
C PRO A 53 -11.15 -6.44 4.21
N PHE A 54 -10.94 -5.93 5.43
CA PHE A 54 -12.03 -5.46 6.27
C PHE A 54 -12.62 -4.13 5.77
N ALA A 55 -11.77 -3.15 5.45
CA ALA A 55 -12.23 -1.86 4.93
C ALA A 55 -12.94 -2.02 3.57
N LEU A 56 -12.46 -2.93 2.71
CA LEU A 56 -13.14 -3.27 1.46
C LEU A 56 -14.52 -3.88 1.70
N ARG A 57 -14.68 -4.76 2.69
CA ARG A 57 -16.00 -5.32 3.04
C ARG A 57 -16.95 -4.22 3.53
N GLU A 58 -16.48 -3.31 4.38
CA GLU A 58 -17.30 -2.17 4.83
C GLU A 58 -17.68 -1.24 3.67
N ALA A 59 -16.77 -1.04 2.71
CA ALA A 59 -17.07 -0.28 1.49
C ALA A 59 -18.15 -0.98 0.65
N GLU A 60 -18.05 -2.30 0.47
CA GLU A 60 -19.03 -3.10 -0.24
C GLU A 60 -20.42 -3.01 0.42
N ASP A 61 -20.48 -3.19 1.74
CA ASP A 61 -21.72 -3.15 2.50
C ASP A 61 -22.42 -1.78 2.39
N ALA A 62 -21.64 -0.69 2.45
CA ALA A 62 -22.14 0.67 2.28
C ALA A 62 -22.62 0.93 0.84
N LEU A 63 -21.86 0.49 -0.16
CA LEU A 63 -22.23 0.62 -1.58
C LEU A 63 -23.53 -0.13 -1.87
N ARG A 64 -23.66 -1.40 -1.46
CA ARG A 64 -24.90 -2.17 -1.63
C ARG A 64 -26.09 -1.52 -0.93
N THR A 65 -25.85 -0.83 0.17
CA THR A 65 -26.90 -0.07 0.86
C THR A 65 -27.33 1.15 0.05
N ALA A 66 -26.39 1.93 -0.48
CA ALA A 66 -26.66 3.08 -1.34
C ALA A 66 -27.43 2.66 -2.62
N GLU A 67 -27.00 1.57 -3.26
CA GLU A 67 -27.68 1.01 -4.45
C GLU A 67 -29.13 0.59 -4.15
N ARG A 68 -29.35 -0.07 -3.01
CA ARG A 68 -30.69 -0.49 -2.58
C ARG A 68 -31.59 0.72 -2.30
N LEU A 69 -31.06 1.77 -1.67
CA LEU A 69 -31.79 3.02 -1.42
C LEU A 69 -32.14 3.73 -2.73
N ALA A 70 -31.20 3.80 -3.67
CA ALA A 70 -31.42 4.36 -4.99
C ALA A 70 -32.50 3.59 -5.78
N ALA A 71 -32.44 2.25 -5.76
CA ALA A 71 -33.44 1.40 -6.39
C ALA A 71 -34.84 1.53 -5.76
N ALA A 72 -34.90 1.84 -4.46
CA ALA A 72 -36.15 2.08 -3.73
C ALA A 72 -36.71 3.51 -3.91
N GLY A 73 -35.98 4.41 -4.58
CA GLY A 73 -36.37 5.82 -4.71
C GLY A 73 -36.37 6.57 -3.37
N ALA A 74 -35.42 6.23 -2.49
CA ALA A 74 -35.24 6.90 -1.20
C ALA A 74 -34.81 8.37 -1.35
N GLU A 75 -34.74 9.08 -0.23
CA GLU A 75 -34.23 10.46 -0.18
C GLU A 75 -32.79 10.53 -0.68
N GLN A 76 -32.44 11.59 -1.43
CA GLN A 76 -31.11 11.75 -2.02
C GLN A 76 -30.03 11.80 -0.93
N ASP A 77 -30.29 12.48 0.19
CA ASP A 77 -29.36 12.59 1.31
C ASP A 77 -29.00 11.21 1.90
N ASP A 78 -29.95 10.27 1.98
CA ASP A 78 -29.69 8.90 2.46
C ASP A 78 -28.82 8.11 1.48
N ILE A 79 -29.08 8.27 0.16
CA ILE A 79 -28.29 7.61 -0.89
C ILE A 79 -26.85 8.16 -0.88
N ASP A 80 -26.72 9.48 -0.84
CA ASP A 80 -25.44 10.20 -0.83
C ASP A 80 -24.63 9.87 0.42
N HIS A 81 -25.29 9.76 1.59
CA HIS A 81 -24.64 9.37 2.84
C HIS A 81 -23.96 8.01 2.73
N HIS A 82 -24.66 7.00 2.21
CA HIS A 82 -24.09 5.66 2.08
C HIS A 82 -23.06 5.57 0.94
N GLY A 83 -23.23 6.33 -0.14
CA GLY A 83 -22.21 6.47 -1.18
C GLY A 83 -20.91 7.07 -0.62
N TYR A 84 -21.02 8.12 0.18
CA TYR A 84 -19.88 8.75 0.86
C TYR A 84 -19.17 7.79 1.82
N ILE A 85 -19.93 7.01 2.63
CA ILE A 85 -19.31 6.00 3.50
C ILE A 85 -18.53 4.98 2.68
N ALA A 86 -19.09 4.50 1.56
CA ALA A 86 -18.40 3.55 0.69
C ALA A 86 -17.07 4.11 0.15
N GLU A 87 -17.07 5.36 -0.33
CA GLU A 87 -15.86 6.05 -0.78
C GLU A 87 -14.83 6.22 0.34
N GLN A 88 -15.28 6.61 1.54
CA GLN A 88 -14.38 6.80 2.68
C GLN A 88 -13.73 5.48 3.11
N ARG A 89 -14.47 4.36 3.04
CA ARG A 89 -13.93 3.02 3.33
C ARG A 89 -12.92 2.56 2.28
N VAL A 90 -13.15 2.89 1.00
CA VAL A 90 -12.14 2.69 -0.06
C VAL A 90 -10.89 3.54 0.19
N ALA A 91 -11.04 4.80 0.60
CA ALA A 91 -9.91 5.65 0.93
C ALA A 91 -9.08 5.06 2.08
N ILE A 92 -9.74 4.60 3.15
CA ILE A 92 -9.07 3.90 4.26
C ILE A 92 -8.33 2.65 3.75
N ALA A 93 -8.94 1.88 2.85
CA ALA A 93 -8.30 0.69 2.29
C ALA A 93 -7.00 1.02 1.53
N ARG A 94 -6.98 2.15 0.81
CA ARG A 94 -5.78 2.65 0.12
C ARG A 94 -4.68 3.06 1.10
N GLU A 95 -5.03 3.82 2.12
CA GLU A 95 -4.08 4.26 3.15
C GLU A 95 -3.46 3.07 3.91
N LEU A 96 -4.25 2.02 4.17
CA LEU A 96 -3.73 0.80 4.78
C LEU A 96 -2.73 0.07 3.87
N ALA A 97 -2.96 0.04 2.57
CA ALA A 97 -2.01 -0.52 1.61
C ALA A 97 -0.71 0.29 1.54
N GLU A 98 -0.80 1.63 1.56
CA GLU A 98 0.36 2.51 1.61
C GLU A 98 1.14 2.38 2.93
N LEU A 99 0.44 2.19 4.04
CA LEU A 99 1.04 1.91 5.34
C LEU A 99 1.84 0.60 5.30
N GLU A 100 1.25 -0.50 4.82
CA GLU A 100 1.93 -1.80 4.76
C GLU A 100 3.15 -1.77 3.82
N ALA A 101 3.04 -1.06 2.69
CA ALA A 101 4.17 -0.83 1.79
C ALA A 101 5.32 -0.09 2.52
N SER A 102 4.98 0.96 3.27
CA SER A 102 5.95 1.73 4.05
C SER A 102 6.59 0.89 5.17
N GLU A 103 5.82 0.06 5.86
CA GLU A 103 6.33 -0.85 6.89
C GLU A 103 7.30 -1.89 6.29
N THR A 104 6.99 -2.40 5.09
CA THR A 104 7.88 -3.30 4.35
C THR A 104 9.21 -2.63 3.99
N GLU A 105 9.18 -1.37 3.56
CA GLU A 105 10.38 -0.59 3.28
C GLU A 105 11.23 -0.34 4.54
N ILE A 106 10.59 -0.04 5.67
CA ILE A 106 11.26 0.12 6.96
C ILE A 106 11.96 -1.18 7.36
N MET A 107 11.27 -2.32 7.30
CA MET A 107 11.85 -3.63 7.64
C MET A 107 13.08 -3.94 6.76
N ARG A 108 13.01 -3.64 5.45
CA ARG A 108 14.16 -3.81 4.55
C ARG A 108 15.34 -2.92 4.96
N ALA A 109 15.08 -1.64 5.21
CA ALA A 109 16.12 -0.69 5.61
C ALA A 109 16.76 -1.06 6.97
N GLU A 110 15.96 -1.57 7.91
CA GLU A 110 16.46 -2.09 9.18
C GLU A 110 17.37 -3.30 9.00
N GLY A 111 17.01 -4.22 8.10
CA GLY A 111 17.85 -5.36 7.72
C GLY A 111 19.19 -4.92 7.15
N GLU A 112 19.18 -3.98 6.21
CA GLU A 112 20.40 -3.40 5.61
C GLU A 112 21.27 -2.72 6.66
N ARG A 113 20.67 -1.93 7.55
CA ARG A 113 21.39 -1.29 8.66
C ARG A 113 22.04 -2.31 9.58
N GLN A 114 21.33 -3.40 9.92
CA GLN A 114 21.89 -4.47 10.77
C GLN A 114 23.08 -5.14 10.10
N GLN A 115 23.00 -5.41 8.79
CA GLN A 115 24.10 -5.98 8.03
C GLN A 115 25.34 -5.06 8.06
N ILE A 116 25.17 -3.76 7.79
CA ILE A 116 26.27 -2.79 7.83
C ILE A 116 26.92 -2.74 9.22
N LEU A 117 26.11 -2.76 10.30
CA LEU A 117 26.63 -2.76 11.67
C LEU A 117 27.39 -4.05 12.01
N LEU A 118 26.93 -5.20 11.52
CA LEU A 118 27.61 -6.48 11.71
C LEU A 118 28.95 -6.50 10.95
N GLU A 119 28.98 -6.00 9.73
CA GLU A 119 30.21 -5.88 8.93
C GLU A 119 31.23 -4.95 9.60
N ALA A 120 30.79 -3.79 10.08
CA ALA A 120 31.64 -2.85 10.82
C ALA A 120 32.23 -3.48 12.09
N ARG A 121 31.40 -4.17 12.89
CA ARG A 121 31.87 -4.89 14.09
C ARG A 121 32.86 -6.00 13.76
N THR A 122 32.63 -6.72 12.66
CA THR A 122 33.54 -7.78 12.20
C THR A 122 34.89 -7.19 11.83
N GLN A 123 34.92 -6.06 11.11
CA GLN A 123 36.16 -5.37 10.78
C GLN A 123 36.90 -4.86 12.02
N ASP A 124 36.18 -4.31 13.01
CA ASP A 124 36.80 -3.84 14.25
C ASP A 124 37.39 -5.00 15.07
N MET A 125 36.69 -6.14 15.14
CA MET A 125 37.21 -7.35 15.78
C MET A 125 38.45 -7.90 15.07
N GLN A 126 38.47 -7.90 13.73
CA GLN A 126 39.63 -8.31 12.94
C GLN A 126 40.84 -7.42 13.25
N ARG A 127 40.67 -6.08 13.19
CA ARG A 127 41.73 -5.13 13.55
C ARG A 127 42.21 -5.30 14.99
N ALA A 128 41.31 -5.52 15.94
CA ALA A 128 41.66 -5.76 17.33
C ALA A 128 42.46 -7.05 17.51
N THR A 129 42.11 -8.11 16.76
CA THR A 129 42.81 -9.39 16.77
C THR A 129 44.21 -9.24 16.19
N GLU A 130 44.34 -8.60 15.03
CA GLU A 130 45.63 -8.31 14.39
C GLU A 130 46.55 -7.48 15.31
N LEU A 131 46.01 -6.44 15.96
CA LEU A 131 46.77 -5.65 16.92
C LEU A 131 47.21 -6.50 18.13
N ALA A 132 46.34 -7.35 18.67
CA ALA A 132 46.67 -8.21 19.80
C ALA A 132 47.77 -9.23 19.44
N GLU A 133 47.70 -9.82 18.25
CA GLU A 133 48.72 -10.73 17.72
C GLU A 133 50.07 -10.02 17.60
N GLN A 134 50.11 -8.82 16.99
CA GLN A 134 51.32 -8.02 16.88
C GLN A 134 51.94 -7.67 18.24
N GLN A 135 51.12 -7.32 19.25
CA GLN A 135 51.64 -7.05 20.59
C GLN A 135 52.20 -8.32 21.25
N ARG A 136 51.55 -9.48 21.03
CA ARG A 136 52.06 -10.76 21.55
C ARG A 136 53.40 -11.11 20.93
N GLU A 137 53.54 -10.98 19.61
CA GLU A 137 54.81 -11.22 18.90
C GLU A 137 55.92 -10.33 19.44
N ARG A 138 55.67 -9.02 19.59
CA ARG A 138 56.65 -8.09 20.17
C ARG A 138 57.03 -8.44 21.60
N ALA A 139 56.07 -8.87 22.42
CA ALA A 139 56.34 -9.29 23.79
C ALA A 139 57.20 -10.57 23.83
N GLU A 140 56.93 -11.53 22.94
CA GLU A 140 57.73 -12.74 22.79
C GLU A 140 59.16 -12.43 22.33
N GLU A 141 59.34 -11.52 21.37
CA GLU A 141 60.65 -11.07 20.91
C GLU A 141 61.45 -10.40 22.04
N GLN A 142 60.81 -9.51 22.80
CA GLN A 142 61.43 -8.86 23.96
C GLN A 142 61.82 -9.86 25.05
N ALA A 143 60.98 -10.86 25.32
CA ALA A 143 61.27 -11.92 26.27
C ALA A 143 62.51 -12.73 25.83
N ARG A 144 62.58 -13.13 24.55
CA ARG A 144 63.74 -13.85 24.01
C ARG A 144 65.01 -13.01 24.07
N ALA A 145 64.93 -11.72 23.73
CA ALA A 145 66.08 -10.82 23.82
C ALA A 145 66.57 -10.64 25.27
N ALA A 146 65.65 -10.55 26.23
CA ALA A 146 65.98 -10.48 27.65
C ALA A 146 66.64 -11.77 28.14
N ASP A 147 66.13 -12.94 27.73
CA ASP A 147 66.72 -14.23 28.10
C ASP A 147 68.14 -14.38 27.55
N MET A 148 68.38 -13.99 26.30
CA MET A 148 69.71 -14.00 25.71
C MET A 148 70.68 -13.07 26.45
N ALA A 149 70.25 -11.84 26.76
CA ALA A 149 71.07 -10.90 27.52
C ALA A 149 71.41 -11.40 28.93
N ARG A 150 70.50 -12.17 29.57
CA ARG A 150 70.75 -12.79 30.88
C ARG A 150 71.80 -13.90 30.77
N LEU A 151 71.72 -14.76 29.76
CA LEU A 151 72.69 -15.82 29.53
C LEU A 151 74.09 -15.24 29.26
N GLU A 152 74.19 -14.21 28.43
CA GLU A 152 75.47 -13.52 28.16
C GLU A 152 76.06 -12.90 29.44
N ALA A 153 75.22 -12.27 30.28
CA ALA A 153 75.66 -11.71 31.54
C ALA A 153 76.11 -12.76 32.57
N GLU A 154 75.52 -13.96 32.55
CA GLU A 154 75.94 -15.10 33.38
C GLU A 154 77.30 -15.64 32.90
N GLN A 155 77.48 -15.85 31.60
CA GLN A 155 78.75 -16.30 31.03
C GLN A 155 79.90 -15.33 31.34
N ALA A 156 79.67 -14.03 31.18
CA ALA A 156 80.68 -13.02 31.49
C ALA A 156 81.06 -12.97 32.99
N ARG A 157 80.19 -13.42 33.90
CA ARG A 157 80.51 -13.54 35.33
C ARG A 157 81.34 -14.78 35.64
N ASP A 158 81.08 -15.89 34.95
CA ASP A 158 81.79 -17.14 35.16
C ASP A 158 83.23 -17.11 34.60
N GLU A 159 83.51 -16.23 33.63
CA GLU A 159 84.84 -16.04 33.04
C GLU A 159 85.76 -15.06 33.82
N ALA A 160 85.24 -14.34 34.82
CA ALA A 160 85.97 -13.33 35.59
C ALA A 160 86.49 -13.86 36.94
#